data_AF-A0A7C7VCP8-F1
#
_entry.id   AF-A0A7C7VCP8-F1
#
_cell.length_a   1.000
_cell.length_b   1.000
_cell.length_c   1.000
_cell.angle_alpha   90.00
_cell.angle_beta   90.00
_cell.angle_gamma   90.00
#
_symmetry.space_group_name_H-M   'P 1'
#
loop_
_entity.id
_entity.type
_entity.pdbx_description
1 polymer ?
#
loop_
_entity_poly.entity_id
_entity_poly.type
_entity_poly.pdbx_seq_one_letter_code
_entity_poly.pdbx_strand_id
1 'polypeptide(L)'
;MLKGPKLDEEEIRRIVRQALEEDVGAGDITSLWTVDEDKWASGTIFANEKGIVAGIEVARVVFEAVDKRTRFEARIADGEAVKAKTAVARITGPARAILTAERTALNFLQRMSGIATLTAKYVEAVKGTKARILDTRKTTPGLRALEKYAVRKGGGQNHRFGLYDMVLIKENHIRAAGGIVQAIAKARQASEAQKGRALLAVRENIKIEVEVRSPEEVRQALSAGADRIMLDNMEEEQIRKAVDVIRSSGEDIEIEASGGIKLENVRQIAETGVDFISVGALTHSAPALDMSLLMEETDPSDVMVEEQILSGLKTRAFGRKVYCYGQIRSTQEVAIRLASAGTEEGTLVVAEKQTHGRGRLGRTWESSEGHGIYASLILRPRISPSEAWRITACAALSIAKAIRQGTGLEVRLKWPNDLLINTRKVCGVLTDVTTESNRVKSLILGFGINVNQTREDFSEDLRETATSLYIETGNRYSRIRLLQDILETIERNYAPLRNGTPCSVTT
;
A
#
# COMPACT_ATOMS: atom_id res chain seq x y z
N MET A 1 -27.68 -5.21 7.04
CA MET A 1 -26.50 -4.34 7.26
C MET A 1 -25.90 -3.98 5.90
N LEU A 2 -25.98 -2.71 5.49
CA LEU A 2 -25.34 -2.27 4.25
C LEU A 2 -23.82 -2.31 4.46
N LYS A 3 -23.09 -3.15 3.71
CA LYS A 3 -21.66 -2.95 3.50
C LYS A 3 -21.54 -1.53 2.93
N GLY A 4 -21.17 -0.56 3.75
CA GLY A 4 -21.14 0.84 3.29
C GLY A 4 -20.28 0.94 2.03
N PRO A 5 -20.58 1.87 1.11
CA PRO A 5 -19.88 1.95 -0.18
C PRO A 5 -18.37 2.02 0.03
N LYS A 6 -17.59 1.38 -0.85
CA LYS A 6 -16.15 1.67 -0.96
C LYS A 6 -16.00 3.19 -1.18
N LEU A 7 -14.87 3.76 -0.75
CA LEU A 7 -14.55 5.12 -1.18
C LEU A 7 -14.57 5.16 -2.70
N ASP A 8 -15.33 6.10 -3.25
CA ASP A 8 -15.38 6.32 -4.70
C ASP A 8 -14.09 6.97 -5.16
N GLU A 9 -13.46 6.38 -6.17
CA GLU A 9 -12.15 6.83 -6.64
C GLU A 9 -12.23 8.22 -7.29
N GLU A 10 -13.34 8.54 -7.97
CA GLU A 10 -13.56 9.87 -8.54
C GLU A 10 -13.62 10.95 -7.45
N GLU A 11 -14.32 10.66 -6.35
CA GLU A 11 -14.41 11.55 -5.20
C GLU A 11 -13.05 11.74 -4.52
N ILE A 12 -12.24 10.67 -4.37
CA ILE A 12 -10.85 10.80 -3.89
C ILE A 12 -10.06 11.72 -4.81
N ARG A 13 -10.08 11.47 -6.13
CA ARG A 13 -9.32 12.27 -7.12
C ARG A 13 -9.76 13.73 -7.10
N ARG A 14 -11.04 14.02 -6.90
CA ARG A 14 -11.57 15.39 -6.78
C ARG A 14 -11.00 16.09 -5.54
N ILE A 15 -11.04 15.43 -4.37
CA ILE A 15 -10.52 15.99 -3.12
C ILE A 15 -9.00 16.17 -3.17
N VAL A 16 -8.28 15.17 -3.69
CA VAL A 16 -6.81 15.21 -3.85
C VAL A 16 -6.40 16.34 -4.79
N ARG A 17 -7.10 16.53 -5.91
CA ARG A 17 -6.83 17.65 -6.83
C ARG A 17 -6.93 18.99 -6.12
N GLN A 18 -8.01 19.20 -5.37
CA GLN A 18 -8.22 20.45 -4.64
C GLN A 18 -7.12 20.70 -3.60
N ALA A 19 -6.66 19.66 -2.90
CA ALA A 19 -5.57 19.78 -1.92
C ALA A 19 -4.21 20.05 -2.59
N LEU A 20 -3.92 19.42 -3.73
CA LEU A 20 -2.71 19.68 -4.50
C LEU A 20 -2.72 21.09 -5.13
N GLU A 21 -3.88 21.58 -5.59
CA GLU A 21 -4.02 22.95 -6.07
C GLU A 21 -3.72 23.98 -4.96
N GLU A 22 -4.11 23.69 -3.72
CA GLU A 22 -3.81 24.51 -2.54
C GLU A 22 -2.30 24.52 -2.21
N ASP A 23 -1.67 23.34 -2.15
CA ASP A 23 -0.31 23.17 -1.63
C ASP A 23 0.78 23.41 -2.69
N VAL A 24 0.54 22.98 -3.94
CA VAL A 24 1.54 23.03 -5.03
C VAL A 24 1.40 24.31 -5.86
N GLY A 25 0.17 24.75 -6.16
CA GLY A 25 -0.09 25.93 -6.98
C GLY A 25 0.69 25.95 -8.30
N ALA A 26 1.61 26.91 -8.45
CA ALA A 26 2.46 27.04 -9.64
C ALA A 26 3.68 26.10 -9.65
N GLY A 27 4.00 25.43 -8.53
CA GLY A 27 5.11 24.49 -8.40
C GLY A 27 5.84 24.58 -7.06
N ASP A 28 6.54 23.51 -6.70
CA ASP A 28 7.37 23.41 -5.50
C ASP A 28 8.77 24.00 -5.75
N ILE A 29 8.94 25.29 -5.43
CA ILE A 29 10.18 26.05 -5.64
C ILE A 29 11.38 25.36 -4.97
N THR A 30 11.19 24.85 -3.76
CA THR A 30 12.28 24.24 -2.98
C THR A 30 12.79 22.99 -3.67
N SER A 31 11.90 22.05 -4.01
CA SER A 31 12.29 20.82 -4.71
C SER A 31 12.85 21.10 -6.10
N LEU A 32 12.28 22.07 -6.83
CA LEU A 32 12.78 22.45 -8.15
C LEU A 32 14.21 23.00 -8.12
N TRP A 33 14.59 23.74 -7.08
CA TRP A 33 15.90 24.41 -7.01
C TRP A 33 16.97 23.60 -6.27
N THR A 34 16.58 22.67 -5.40
CA THR A 34 17.52 21.95 -4.53
C THR A 34 17.72 20.48 -4.90
N VAL A 35 16.91 19.94 -5.81
CA VAL A 35 16.93 18.52 -6.19
C VAL A 35 17.07 18.43 -7.70
N ASP A 36 17.99 17.61 -8.20
CA ASP A 36 18.16 17.41 -9.65
C ASP A 36 16.91 16.78 -10.28
N GLU A 37 16.63 17.12 -11.54
CA GLU A 37 15.44 16.66 -12.27
C GLU A 37 15.42 15.14 -12.47
N ASP A 38 16.59 14.56 -12.77
CA ASP A 38 16.76 13.12 -13.01
C ASP A 38 16.96 12.32 -11.71
N LYS A 39 16.91 12.99 -10.54
CA LYS A 39 17.11 12.32 -9.27
C LYS A 39 15.89 11.48 -8.93
N TRP A 40 16.07 10.17 -8.88
CA TRP A 40 15.13 9.22 -8.29
C TRP A 40 15.30 9.16 -6.77
N ALA A 41 14.35 8.58 -6.06
CA ALA A 41 14.50 8.28 -4.64
C ALA A 41 13.54 7.17 -4.21
N SER A 42 13.82 6.64 -3.04
CA SER A 42 12.93 5.79 -2.26
C SER A 42 12.65 6.50 -0.94
N GLY A 43 11.42 6.35 -0.43
CA GLY A 43 11.02 6.87 0.87
C GLY A 43 10.01 5.95 1.53
N THR A 44 10.01 5.92 2.85
CA THR A 44 9.08 5.11 3.63
C THR A 44 8.29 6.00 4.58
N ILE A 45 6.96 5.83 4.59
CA ILE A 45 6.06 6.44 5.56
C ILE A 45 6.05 5.57 6.81
N PHE A 46 6.30 6.18 7.98
CA PHE A 46 6.28 5.54 9.28
C PHE A 46 5.17 6.12 10.16
N ALA A 47 4.50 5.26 10.92
CA ALA A 47 3.68 5.69 12.06
C ALA A 47 4.61 6.04 13.23
N ASN A 48 4.46 7.22 13.82
CA ASN A 48 5.30 7.67 14.93
C ASN A 48 4.70 7.31 16.30
N GLU A 49 3.43 6.91 16.33
CA GLU A 49 2.72 6.52 17.54
C GLU A 49 1.76 5.34 17.30
N LYS A 50 1.10 4.86 18.37
CA LYS A 50 0.13 3.76 18.29
C LYS A 50 -1.22 4.26 17.77
N GLY A 51 -1.77 3.57 16.76
CA GLY A 51 -3.08 3.92 16.21
C GLY A 51 -3.65 2.87 15.26
N ILE A 52 -4.71 3.25 14.55
CA ILE A 52 -5.33 2.52 13.45
C ILE A 52 -5.07 3.30 12.16
N VAL A 53 -4.54 2.62 11.13
CA VAL A 53 -4.26 3.24 9.83
C VAL A 53 -5.54 3.37 9.03
N ALA A 54 -5.77 4.54 8.43
CA ALA A 54 -6.80 4.75 7.42
C ALA A 54 -6.35 5.81 6.40
N GLY A 55 -6.71 5.61 5.12
CA GLY A 55 -6.41 6.56 4.04
C GLY A 55 -5.26 6.15 3.14
N ILE A 56 -4.82 4.89 3.17
CA ILE A 56 -3.73 4.37 2.31
C ILE A 56 -3.99 4.65 0.84
N GLU A 57 -5.22 4.40 0.39
CA GLU A 57 -5.61 4.64 -1.01
C GLU A 57 -5.60 6.13 -1.37
N VAL A 58 -5.96 7.01 -0.43
CA VAL A 58 -5.92 8.46 -0.65
C VAL A 58 -4.48 8.93 -0.82
N ALA A 59 -3.55 8.47 0.02
CA ALA A 59 -2.14 8.78 -0.13
C ALA A 59 -1.57 8.27 -1.46
N ARG A 60 -1.91 7.03 -1.84
CA ARG A 60 -1.54 6.45 -3.14
C ARG A 60 -1.95 7.36 -4.30
N VAL A 61 -3.19 7.86 -4.28
CA VAL A 61 -3.72 8.76 -5.31
C VAL A 61 -3.02 10.13 -5.30
N VAL A 62 -2.59 10.64 -4.14
CA VAL A 62 -1.79 11.88 -4.06
C VAL A 62 -0.45 11.71 -4.81
N PHE A 63 0.31 10.66 -4.51
CA PHE A 63 1.60 10.42 -5.20
C PHE A 63 1.42 10.22 -6.71
N GLU A 64 0.42 9.42 -7.11
CA GLU A 64 0.10 9.18 -8.53
C GLU A 64 -0.31 10.46 -9.26
N ALA A 65 -1.06 11.35 -8.59
CA ALA A 65 -1.51 12.61 -9.16
C ALA A 65 -0.38 13.62 -9.39
N VAL A 66 0.64 13.61 -8.53
CA VAL A 66 1.84 14.46 -8.70
C VAL A 66 2.72 13.92 -9.83
N ASP A 67 3.03 12.62 -9.86
CA ASP A 67 3.78 12.01 -10.96
C ASP A 67 3.43 10.52 -11.12
N LYS A 68 3.02 10.12 -12.33
CA LYS A 68 2.65 8.74 -12.68
C LYS A 68 3.80 7.74 -12.61
N ARG A 69 5.06 8.22 -12.57
CA ARG A 69 6.25 7.39 -12.40
C ARG A 69 6.43 6.95 -10.94
N THR A 70 5.72 7.55 -9.99
CA THR A 70 5.75 7.11 -8.60
C THR A 70 5.10 5.73 -8.45
N ARG A 71 5.74 4.86 -7.69
CA ARG A 71 5.22 3.56 -7.28
C ARG A 71 5.02 3.59 -5.78
N PHE A 72 3.79 3.32 -5.37
CA PHE A 72 3.38 3.28 -3.97
C PHE A 72 3.06 1.84 -3.59
N GLU A 73 3.76 1.32 -2.59
CA GLU A 73 3.60 -0.02 -2.05
C GLU A 73 3.10 0.06 -0.61
N ALA A 74 1.83 -0.26 -0.40
CA ALA A 74 1.27 -0.36 0.94
C ALA A 74 1.89 -1.55 1.69
N ARG A 75 2.38 -1.32 2.91
CA ARG A 75 2.86 -2.36 3.82
C ARG A 75 1.81 -2.73 4.88
N ILE A 76 0.81 -1.87 5.07
CA ILE A 76 -0.30 -2.01 6.02
C ILE A 76 -1.62 -1.71 5.30
N ALA A 77 -2.70 -2.43 5.64
CA ALA A 77 -4.03 -2.13 5.12
C ALA A 77 -4.85 -1.19 6.02
N ASP A 78 -5.80 -0.45 5.43
CA ASP A 78 -6.73 0.39 6.18
C ASP A 78 -7.58 -0.44 7.17
N GLY A 79 -7.53 -0.05 8.44
CA GLY A 79 -8.18 -0.72 9.58
C GLY A 79 -7.22 -1.53 10.45
N GLU A 80 -5.96 -1.69 10.03
CA GLU A 80 -4.94 -2.37 10.83
C GLU A 80 -4.35 -1.47 11.92
N ALA A 81 -3.97 -2.11 13.03
CA ALA A 81 -3.32 -1.44 14.15
C ALA A 81 -1.82 -1.34 13.95
N VAL A 82 -1.23 -0.20 14.32
CA VAL A 82 0.20 0.08 14.22
C VAL A 82 0.76 0.57 15.55
N LYS A 83 2.08 0.48 15.68
CA LYS A 83 2.86 1.06 16.79
C LYS A 83 3.87 2.07 16.22
N ALA A 84 4.52 2.81 17.11
CA ALA A 84 5.61 3.68 16.73
C ALA A 84 6.68 2.91 15.92
N LYS A 85 7.20 3.56 14.87
CA LYS A 85 8.16 3.05 13.89
C LYS A 85 7.64 1.94 12.96
N THR A 86 6.34 1.66 12.94
CA THR A 86 5.78 0.74 11.94
C THR A 86 5.84 1.38 10.55
N ALA A 87 6.43 0.69 9.58
CA ALA A 87 6.41 1.09 8.17
C ALA A 87 5.00 0.90 7.60
N VAL A 88 4.41 1.97 7.09
CA VAL A 88 3.03 2.04 6.59
C VAL A 88 2.99 1.83 5.08
N ALA A 89 3.87 2.51 4.35
CA ALA A 89 3.99 2.39 2.90
C ALA A 89 5.38 2.78 2.43
N ARG A 90 5.83 2.18 1.33
CA ARG A 90 7.07 2.54 0.63
C ARG A 90 6.73 3.21 -0.69
N ILE A 91 7.48 4.25 -1.04
CA ILE A 91 7.30 5.05 -2.25
C ILE A 91 8.63 5.10 -2.99
N THR A 92 8.60 4.85 -4.31
CA THR A 92 9.77 4.99 -5.19
C THR A 92 9.39 5.81 -6.41
N GLY A 93 10.27 6.66 -6.91
CA GLY A 93 9.95 7.57 -8.01
C GLY A 93 10.91 8.76 -8.12
N PRO A 94 10.61 9.75 -8.97
CA PRO A 94 11.34 11.02 -9.01
C PRO A 94 11.34 11.69 -7.63
N ALA A 95 12.51 12.11 -7.14
CA ALA A 95 12.68 12.68 -5.81
C ALA A 95 11.87 13.96 -5.62
N ARG A 96 11.85 14.84 -6.65
CA ARG A 96 11.00 16.03 -6.65
C ARG A 96 9.53 15.68 -6.44
N ALA A 97 9.02 14.67 -7.13
CA ALA A 97 7.62 14.25 -7.02
C ALA A 97 7.28 13.69 -5.63
N ILE A 98 8.17 12.89 -5.03
CA ILE A 98 7.98 12.36 -3.68
C ILE A 98 7.90 13.50 -2.66
N LEU A 99 8.82 14.47 -2.74
CA LEU A 99 8.88 15.62 -1.83
C LEU A 99 7.66 16.54 -1.99
N THR A 100 7.26 16.86 -3.23
CA THR A 100 6.09 17.68 -3.52
C THR A 100 4.79 17.02 -3.03
N ALA A 101 4.67 15.69 -3.14
CA ALA A 101 3.48 14.96 -2.70
C ALA A 101 3.42 14.75 -1.17
N GLU A 102 4.55 14.83 -0.47
CA GLU A 102 4.71 14.39 0.92
C GLU A 102 3.66 14.99 1.84
N ARG A 103 3.57 16.33 1.89
CA ARG A 103 2.78 17.02 2.91
C ARG A 103 1.29 16.76 2.72
N THR A 104 0.82 16.88 1.49
CA THR A 104 -0.57 16.59 1.14
C THR A 104 -0.93 15.13 1.47
N ALA A 105 -0.07 14.15 1.14
CA ALA A 105 -0.32 12.74 1.42
C ALA A 105 -0.35 12.44 2.93
N LEU A 106 0.60 12.98 3.68
CA LEU A 106 0.65 12.82 5.14
C LEU A 106 -0.56 13.48 5.81
N ASN A 107 -0.98 14.67 5.40
CA ASN A 107 -2.14 15.35 5.98
C ASN A 107 -3.42 14.51 5.89
N PHE A 108 -3.66 13.85 4.75
CA PHE A 108 -4.79 12.92 4.61
C PHE A 108 -4.64 11.68 5.50
N LEU A 109 -3.49 11.00 5.45
CA LEU A 109 -3.23 9.80 6.24
C LEU A 109 -3.33 10.06 7.75
N GLN A 110 -2.69 11.12 8.23
CA GLN A 110 -2.67 11.49 9.64
C GLN A 110 -4.08 11.83 10.13
N ARG A 111 -4.86 12.62 9.37
CA ARG A 111 -6.25 12.95 9.72
C ARG A 111 -7.13 11.71 9.76
N MET A 112 -7.14 10.92 8.69
CA MET A 112 -7.99 9.74 8.59
C MET A 112 -7.62 8.69 9.63
N SER A 113 -6.32 8.43 9.84
CA SER A 113 -5.85 7.51 10.87
C SER A 113 -6.16 8.02 12.28
N GLY A 114 -6.13 9.34 12.51
CA GLY A 114 -6.57 9.96 13.76
C GLY A 114 -8.05 9.68 14.09
N ILE A 115 -8.93 9.84 13.09
CA ILE A 115 -10.36 9.54 13.19
C ILE A 115 -10.58 8.04 13.46
N ALA A 116 -9.92 7.16 12.71
CA ALA A 116 -10.03 5.72 12.89
C ALA A 116 -9.54 5.30 14.29
N THR A 117 -8.43 5.88 14.75
CA THR A 117 -7.86 5.64 16.08
C THR A 117 -8.79 6.07 17.19
N LEU A 118 -9.36 7.29 17.11
CA LEU A 118 -10.31 7.77 18.10
C LEU A 118 -11.57 6.90 18.10
N THR A 119 -12.08 6.54 16.93
CA THR A 119 -13.26 5.67 16.81
C THR A 119 -13.02 4.31 17.46
N ALA A 120 -11.86 3.69 17.23
CA ALA A 120 -11.51 2.41 17.85
C ALA A 120 -11.47 2.49 19.39
N LYS A 121 -11.05 3.64 19.96
CA LYS A 121 -11.12 3.86 21.42
C LYS A 121 -12.56 3.85 21.94
N TYR A 122 -13.49 4.53 21.25
CA TYR A 122 -14.91 4.52 21.61
C TYR A 122 -15.54 3.12 21.46
N VAL A 123 -15.21 2.41 20.38
CA VAL A 123 -15.71 1.05 20.12
C VAL A 123 -15.24 0.08 21.20
N GLU A 124 -13.97 0.15 21.58
CA GLU A 124 -13.45 -0.69 22.68
C GLU A 124 -14.11 -0.32 24.02
N ALA A 125 -14.34 0.96 24.28
CA ALA A 125 -14.98 1.41 25.52
C ALA A 125 -16.38 0.80 25.71
N VAL A 126 -17.17 0.61 24.65
CA VAL A 126 -18.54 0.04 24.74
C VAL A 126 -18.60 -1.47 24.57
N LYS A 127 -17.46 -2.14 24.46
CA LYS A 127 -17.39 -3.59 24.24
C LYS A 127 -18.06 -4.38 25.36
N GLY A 128 -18.83 -5.39 24.98
CA GLY A 128 -19.65 -6.18 25.90
C GLY A 128 -21.07 -5.63 26.10
N THR A 129 -21.38 -4.45 25.57
CA THR A 129 -22.75 -3.93 25.47
C THR A 129 -23.34 -4.19 24.08
N LYS A 130 -24.62 -3.83 23.88
CA LYS A 130 -25.27 -3.86 22.56
C LYS A 130 -25.01 -2.59 21.73
N ALA A 131 -24.51 -1.53 22.37
CA ALA A 131 -24.40 -0.22 21.76
C ALA A 131 -23.35 -0.19 20.64
N ARG A 132 -23.68 0.50 19.55
CA ARG A 132 -22.81 0.68 18.38
C ARG A 132 -22.48 2.17 18.22
N ILE A 133 -21.20 2.47 18.04
CA ILE A 133 -20.73 3.85 17.88
C ILE A 133 -21.04 4.36 16.47
N LEU A 134 -21.69 5.52 16.40
CA LEU A 134 -22.03 6.22 15.15
C LEU A 134 -21.26 7.52 14.99
N ASP A 135 -20.92 7.85 13.74
CA ASP A 135 -20.49 9.19 13.36
C ASP A 135 -21.67 10.19 13.25
N THR A 136 -21.40 11.40 12.76
CA THR A 136 -22.42 12.41 12.51
C THR A 136 -22.19 13.13 11.18
N ARG A 137 -22.95 14.21 10.93
CA ARG A 137 -22.68 15.17 9.84
C ARG A 137 -21.79 16.35 10.25
N LYS A 138 -21.32 16.39 11.51
CA LYS A 138 -20.37 17.37 12.04
C LYS A 138 -18.95 16.99 11.57
N THR A 139 -18.75 17.11 10.27
CA THR A 139 -17.55 16.71 9.53
C THR A 139 -16.88 17.95 8.97
N THR A 140 -15.60 17.85 8.62
CA THR A 140 -14.93 18.94 7.88
C THR A 140 -15.62 19.11 6.52
N PRO A 141 -15.96 20.35 6.11
CA PRO A 141 -16.52 20.61 4.79
C PRO A 141 -15.65 20.02 3.68
N GLY A 142 -16.26 19.41 2.67
CA GLY A 142 -15.55 18.77 1.55
C GLY A 142 -14.95 17.38 1.84
N LEU A 143 -14.73 17.01 3.12
CA LEU A 143 -14.02 15.77 3.49
C LEU A 143 -14.91 14.66 4.05
N ARG A 144 -16.23 14.86 4.09
CA ARG A 144 -17.20 13.93 4.71
C ARG A 144 -17.02 12.48 4.26
N ALA A 145 -16.79 12.23 2.97
CA ALA A 145 -16.59 10.89 2.45
C ALA A 145 -15.39 10.18 3.10
N LEU A 146 -14.26 10.89 3.25
CA LEU A 146 -13.04 10.37 3.84
C LEU A 146 -13.20 10.12 5.34
N GLU A 147 -13.81 11.07 6.05
CA GLU A 147 -13.99 10.98 7.51
C GLU A 147 -14.95 9.85 7.89
N LYS A 148 -16.08 9.72 7.19
CA LYS A 148 -17.02 8.60 7.38
C LYS A 148 -16.42 7.26 6.94
N TYR A 149 -15.45 7.25 6.04
CA TYR A 149 -14.69 6.04 5.75
C TYR A 149 -13.76 5.68 6.91
N ALA A 150 -13.02 6.66 7.45
CA ALA A 150 -12.11 6.47 8.58
C ALA A 150 -12.83 5.96 9.83
N VAL A 151 -14.04 6.45 10.14
CA VAL A 151 -14.87 5.93 11.25
C VAL A 151 -15.11 4.42 11.08
N ARG A 152 -15.50 3.96 9.88
CA ARG A 152 -15.70 2.52 9.63
C ARG A 152 -14.42 1.72 9.80
N LYS A 153 -13.26 2.29 9.44
CA LYS A 153 -11.96 1.65 9.63
C LYS A 153 -11.55 1.55 11.09
N GLY A 154 -12.03 2.46 11.94
CA GLY A 154 -11.95 2.34 13.39
C GLY A 154 -12.99 1.41 14.04
N GLY A 155 -13.83 0.72 13.26
CA GLY A 155 -14.87 -0.18 13.77
C GLY A 155 -16.20 0.49 14.14
N GLY A 156 -16.32 1.80 13.95
CA GLY A 156 -17.57 2.53 14.09
C GLY A 156 -18.50 2.30 12.89
N GLN A 157 -19.66 2.95 12.93
CA GLN A 157 -20.63 2.91 11.86
C GLN A 157 -21.07 4.31 11.44
N ASN A 158 -21.59 4.37 10.22
CA ASN A 158 -22.05 5.63 9.67
C ASN A 158 -23.52 5.82 9.99
N HIS A 159 -23.84 6.95 10.62
CA HIS A 159 -25.15 7.56 10.54
C HIS A 159 -25.39 8.04 9.09
N ARG A 160 -26.53 8.67 8.83
CA ARG A 160 -26.88 9.22 7.51
C ARG A 160 -25.76 10.07 6.92
N PHE A 161 -25.50 9.95 5.63
CA PHE A 161 -24.39 10.63 4.96
C PHE A 161 -24.73 12.10 4.70
N GLY A 162 -25.91 12.36 4.16
CA GLY A 162 -26.45 13.68 3.87
C GLY A 162 -27.88 13.87 4.37
N LEU A 163 -28.48 15.00 3.98
CA LEU A 163 -29.91 15.27 4.25
C LEU A 163 -30.84 14.36 3.43
N TYR A 164 -30.33 13.76 2.37
CA TYR A 164 -31.08 12.95 1.41
C TYR A 164 -31.25 11.48 1.80
N ASP A 165 -30.51 10.97 2.80
CA ASP A 165 -30.51 9.52 3.11
C ASP A 165 -31.56 9.09 4.13
N MET A 166 -31.90 9.96 5.07
CA MET A 166 -32.75 9.64 6.21
C MET A 166 -33.40 10.90 6.78
N VAL A 167 -34.67 10.79 7.18
CA VAL A 167 -35.37 11.85 7.92
C VAL A 167 -34.84 11.88 9.34
N LEU A 168 -34.44 13.07 9.81
CA LEU A 168 -34.10 13.33 11.21
C LEU A 168 -34.84 14.60 11.63
N ILE A 169 -35.93 14.41 12.35
CA ILE A 169 -36.76 15.46 12.92
C ILE A 169 -36.03 15.97 14.18
N LYS A 170 -35.79 17.28 14.21
CA LYS A 170 -35.15 17.99 15.34
C LYS A 170 -36.11 19.04 15.89
N GLU A 171 -35.76 19.68 17.00
CA GLU A 171 -36.56 20.74 17.65
C GLU A 171 -37.14 21.76 16.66
N ASN A 172 -36.33 22.30 15.75
CA ASN A 172 -36.79 23.31 14.79
C ASN A 172 -37.87 22.76 13.83
N HIS A 173 -37.78 21.48 13.46
CA HIS A 173 -38.78 20.81 12.63
C HIS A 173 -40.06 20.55 13.43
N ILE A 174 -39.94 20.13 14.69
CA ILE A 174 -41.06 19.93 15.62
C ILE A 174 -41.85 21.23 15.78
N ARG A 175 -41.15 22.34 16.05
CA ARG A 175 -41.73 23.68 16.18
C ARG A 175 -42.43 24.11 14.88
N ALA A 176 -41.79 23.93 13.74
CA ALA A 176 -42.38 24.29 12.44
C ALA A 176 -43.58 23.42 12.05
N ALA A 177 -43.59 22.14 12.45
CA ALA A 177 -44.66 21.21 12.12
C ALA A 177 -45.89 21.35 13.03
N GLY A 178 -45.73 21.96 14.21
CA GLY A 178 -46.76 22.10 15.24
C GLY A 178 -46.77 20.99 16.29
N GLY A 179 -45.68 20.23 16.44
CA GLY A 179 -45.55 19.13 17.40
C GLY A 179 -44.88 17.88 16.82
N ILE A 180 -44.48 16.94 17.71
CA ILE A 180 -43.76 15.72 17.35
C ILE A 180 -44.63 14.81 16.46
N VAL A 181 -45.86 14.56 16.89
CA VAL A 181 -46.82 13.71 16.18
C VAL A 181 -47.08 14.25 14.77
N GLN A 182 -47.28 15.57 14.64
CA GLN A 182 -47.52 16.25 13.37
C GLN A 182 -46.29 16.18 12.46
N ALA A 183 -45.08 16.32 13.00
CA ALA A 183 -43.84 16.24 12.24
C ALA A 183 -43.64 14.84 11.65
N ILE A 184 -43.83 13.79 12.46
CA ILE A 184 -43.66 12.40 12.04
C ILE A 184 -44.74 12.02 11.02
N ALA A 185 -46.00 12.39 11.26
CA ALA A 185 -47.11 12.12 10.33
C ALA A 185 -46.88 12.77 8.95
N LYS A 186 -46.46 14.05 8.92
CA LYS A 186 -46.13 14.75 7.67
C LYS A 186 -44.97 14.08 6.93
N ALA A 187 -43.92 13.68 7.65
CA ALA A 187 -42.78 12.99 7.05
C ALA A 187 -43.17 11.61 6.48
N ARG A 188 -44.01 10.85 7.19
CA ARG A 188 -44.51 9.55 6.72
C ARG A 188 -45.42 9.69 5.49
N GLN A 189 -46.35 10.64 5.51
CA GLN A 189 -47.22 10.95 4.37
C GLN A 189 -46.41 11.34 3.13
N ALA A 190 -45.38 12.19 3.31
CA ALA A 190 -44.50 12.60 2.21
C ALA A 190 -43.69 11.41 1.64
N SER A 191 -43.16 10.55 2.52
CA SER A 191 -42.45 9.33 2.13
C SER A 191 -43.35 8.39 1.31
N GLU A 192 -44.60 8.19 1.74
CA GLU A 192 -45.56 7.33 1.05
C GLU A 192 -45.96 7.91 -0.31
N ALA A 193 -46.22 9.22 -0.38
CA ALA A 193 -46.59 9.92 -1.63
C ALA A 193 -45.47 9.93 -2.68
N GLN A 194 -44.23 9.67 -2.27
CA GLN A 194 -43.06 9.61 -3.15
C GLN A 194 -42.67 8.18 -3.55
N LYS A 195 -43.28 7.14 -2.96
CA LYS A 195 -43.06 5.75 -3.39
C LYS A 195 -43.40 5.59 -4.88
N GLY A 196 -42.45 5.05 -5.65
CA GLY A 196 -42.60 4.82 -7.09
C GLY A 196 -42.37 6.03 -8.00
N ARG A 197 -42.04 7.23 -7.47
CA ARG A 197 -41.71 8.40 -8.30
C ARG A 197 -40.19 8.50 -8.51
N ALA A 198 -39.75 8.39 -9.76
CA ALA A 198 -38.34 8.43 -10.15
C ALA A 198 -37.60 9.76 -9.86
N LEU A 199 -38.32 10.82 -9.46
CA LEU A 199 -37.79 12.19 -9.41
C LEU A 199 -36.89 12.48 -8.20
N LEU A 200 -36.94 11.64 -7.17
CA LEU A 200 -35.93 11.58 -6.15
C LEU A 200 -35.37 10.16 -6.20
N ALA A 201 -34.05 10.00 -6.13
CA ALA A 201 -33.44 8.73 -5.75
C ALA A 201 -33.75 8.41 -4.26
N VAL A 202 -35.00 8.62 -3.84
CA VAL A 202 -35.55 8.27 -2.54
C VAL A 202 -35.51 6.76 -2.49
N ARG A 203 -34.64 6.24 -1.64
CA ARG A 203 -34.58 4.82 -1.32
C ARG A 203 -35.96 4.39 -0.85
N GLU A 204 -36.41 3.23 -1.30
CA GLU A 204 -37.58 2.58 -0.71
C GLU A 204 -37.37 2.46 0.80
N ASN A 205 -38.38 2.85 1.59
CA ASN A 205 -38.38 2.84 3.06
C ASN A 205 -37.31 3.74 3.72
N ILE A 206 -37.41 5.06 3.52
CA ILE A 206 -36.67 6.04 4.33
C ILE A 206 -37.10 5.94 5.80
N LYS A 207 -36.14 5.67 6.69
CA LYS A 207 -36.33 5.72 8.14
C LYS A 207 -36.58 7.14 8.63
N ILE A 208 -37.46 7.27 9.62
CA ILE A 208 -37.78 8.51 10.34
C ILE A 208 -37.19 8.42 11.74
N GLU A 209 -36.14 9.20 11.97
CA GLU A 209 -35.57 9.43 13.28
C GLU A 209 -36.12 10.74 13.87
N VAL A 210 -36.36 10.76 15.19
CA VAL A 210 -36.78 11.97 15.91
C VAL A 210 -35.93 12.20 17.15
N GLU A 211 -35.48 13.44 17.32
CA GLU A 211 -34.78 13.94 18.51
C GLU A 211 -35.79 14.26 19.61
N VAL A 212 -35.59 13.71 20.80
CA VAL A 212 -36.44 13.92 21.98
C VAL A 212 -35.59 14.28 23.21
N ARG A 213 -36.18 15.05 24.12
CA ARG A 213 -35.54 15.63 25.30
C ARG A 213 -36.27 15.33 26.60
N SER A 214 -37.42 14.65 26.55
CA SER A 214 -38.13 14.20 27.75
C SER A 214 -38.80 12.83 27.55
N PRO A 215 -39.08 12.10 28.64
CA PRO A 215 -39.87 10.86 28.58
C PRO A 215 -41.28 11.04 28.00
N GLU A 216 -41.84 12.25 28.05
CA GLU A 216 -43.15 12.53 27.44
C GLU A 216 -43.05 12.61 25.91
N GLU A 217 -42.00 13.26 25.40
CA GLU A 217 -41.71 13.30 23.97
C GLU A 217 -41.42 11.90 23.40
N VAL A 218 -40.82 11.01 24.19
CA VAL A 218 -40.65 9.59 23.83
C VAL A 218 -42.01 8.95 23.54
N ARG A 219 -43.02 9.12 24.39
CA ARG A 219 -44.36 8.55 24.18
C ARG A 219 -45.04 9.11 22.92
N GLN A 220 -44.86 10.41 22.65
CA GLN A 220 -45.35 11.04 21.43
C GLN A 220 -44.68 10.46 20.18
N ALA A 221 -43.36 10.23 20.24
CA ALA A 221 -42.61 9.63 19.14
C ALA A 221 -43.03 8.17 18.87
N LEU A 222 -43.20 7.38 19.94
CA LEU A 222 -43.70 6.00 19.86
C LEU A 222 -45.08 5.95 19.19
N SER A 223 -46.05 6.67 19.74
CA SER A 223 -47.44 6.66 19.21
C SER A 223 -47.56 7.15 17.77
N ALA A 224 -46.60 7.96 17.30
CA ALA A 224 -46.55 8.45 15.93
C ALA A 224 -45.81 7.52 14.95
N GLY A 225 -45.21 6.43 15.41
CA GLY A 225 -44.52 5.44 14.57
C GLY A 225 -43.16 5.91 14.06
N ALA A 226 -42.32 6.48 14.94
CA ALA A 226 -40.91 6.74 14.62
C ALA A 226 -40.11 5.43 14.45
N ASP A 227 -39.20 5.38 13.48
CA ASP A 227 -38.34 4.20 13.26
C ASP A 227 -37.13 4.19 14.21
N ARG A 228 -36.73 5.37 14.68
CA ARG A 228 -35.62 5.58 15.62
C ARG A 228 -35.89 6.78 16.53
N ILE A 229 -35.56 6.66 17.80
CA ILE A 229 -35.67 7.73 18.79
C ILE A 229 -34.26 8.11 19.26
N MET A 230 -33.90 9.38 19.08
CA MET A 230 -32.63 9.96 19.54
C MET A 230 -32.85 10.72 20.85
N LEU A 231 -32.26 10.23 21.93
CA LEU A 231 -32.24 10.82 23.26
C LEU A 231 -31.13 11.88 23.31
N ASP A 232 -31.49 13.16 23.18
CA ASP A 232 -30.52 14.25 23.04
C ASP A 232 -30.25 14.95 24.37
N ASN A 233 -28.97 14.95 24.77
CA ASN A 233 -28.45 15.63 25.94
C ASN A 233 -29.22 15.31 27.23
N MET A 234 -29.67 14.06 27.35
CA MET A 234 -30.30 13.51 28.55
C MET A 234 -29.25 12.96 29.52
N GLU A 235 -29.52 13.09 30.81
CA GLU A 235 -28.73 12.46 31.86
C GLU A 235 -28.97 10.94 31.90
N GLU A 236 -28.02 10.19 32.44
CA GLU A 236 -28.05 8.72 32.46
C GLU A 236 -29.36 8.14 33.02
N GLU A 237 -29.88 8.69 34.12
CA GLU A 237 -31.13 8.23 34.73
C GLU A 237 -32.33 8.45 33.79
N GLN A 238 -32.34 9.54 33.03
CA GLN A 238 -33.38 9.84 32.06
C GLN A 238 -33.29 8.92 30.86
N ILE A 239 -32.07 8.59 30.42
CA ILE A 239 -31.83 7.62 29.34
C ILE A 239 -32.38 6.24 29.74
N ARG A 240 -32.06 5.74 30.95
CA ARG A 240 -32.59 4.45 31.43
C ARG A 240 -34.11 4.43 31.43
N LYS A 241 -34.75 5.47 31.98
CA LYS A 241 -36.21 5.59 31.98
C LYS A 241 -36.79 5.60 30.57
N ALA A 242 -36.16 6.31 29.63
CA ALA A 242 -36.60 6.35 28.24
C ALA A 242 -36.45 4.98 27.57
N VAL A 243 -35.34 4.28 27.79
CA VAL A 243 -35.12 2.92 27.30
C VAL A 243 -36.18 1.96 27.85
N ASP A 244 -36.46 2.00 29.16
CA ASP A 244 -37.47 1.15 29.79
C ASP A 244 -38.86 1.39 29.18
N VAL A 245 -39.24 2.66 28.96
CA VAL A 245 -40.51 3.02 28.30
C VAL A 245 -40.58 2.48 26.88
N ILE A 246 -39.52 2.65 26.08
CA ILE A 246 -39.48 2.19 24.69
C ILE A 246 -39.54 0.66 24.64
N ARG A 247 -38.73 -0.04 25.45
CA ARG A 247 -38.70 -1.52 25.45
C ARG A 247 -39.98 -2.14 25.98
N SER A 248 -40.65 -1.50 26.94
CA SER A 248 -41.94 -1.97 27.48
C SER A 248 -43.10 -1.82 26.49
N SER A 249 -42.96 -0.99 25.45
CA SER A 249 -43.98 -0.87 24.40
C SER A 249 -44.13 -2.12 23.54
N GLY A 250 -43.10 -2.96 23.48
CA GLY A 250 -43.04 -4.13 22.59
C GLY A 250 -42.73 -3.79 21.13
N GLU A 251 -42.53 -2.52 20.78
CA GLU A 251 -42.15 -2.10 19.43
C GLU A 251 -40.64 -2.26 19.18
N ASP A 252 -40.29 -2.63 17.95
CA ASP A 252 -38.90 -2.76 17.50
C ASP A 252 -38.36 -1.39 17.02
N ILE A 253 -38.03 -0.52 17.98
CA ILE A 253 -37.54 0.84 17.73
C ILE A 253 -36.07 0.94 18.11
N GLU A 254 -35.27 1.52 17.19
CA GLU A 254 -33.86 1.82 17.44
C GLU A 254 -33.74 2.99 18.41
N ILE A 255 -32.90 2.85 19.44
CA ILE A 255 -32.63 3.89 20.43
C ILE A 255 -31.21 4.42 20.24
N GLU A 256 -31.09 5.73 20.04
CA GLU A 256 -29.81 6.41 19.88
C GLU A 256 -29.59 7.42 21.01
N ALA A 257 -28.41 7.42 21.64
CA ALA A 257 -28.00 8.49 22.55
C ALA A 257 -27.06 9.48 21.84
N SER A 258 -27.28 10.78 22.07
CA SER A 258 -26.51 11.88 21.48
C SER A 258 -26.34 13.03 22.48
N GLY A 259 -25.31 13.87 22.27
CA GLY A 259 -25.04 15.06 23.07
C GLY A 259 -24.11 14.76 24.25
N GLY A 260 -23.08 15.59 24.45
CA GLY A 260 -22.17 15.45 25.59
C GLY A 260 -21.37 14.15 25.68
N ILE A 261 -21.35 13.32 24.62
CA ILE A 261 -20.66 12.02 24.64
C ILE A 261 -19.14 12.21 24.63
N LYS A 262 -18.47 11.60 25.61
CA LYS A 262 -17.02 11.58 25.78
C LYS A 262 -16.53 10.17 26.11
N LEU A 263 -15.22 9.93 26.05
CA LEU A 263 -14.66 8.61 26.39
C LEU A 263 -14.94 8.23 27.84
N GLU A 264 -15.07 9.20 28.74
CA GLU A 264 -15.27 8.95 30.17
C GLU A 264 -16.69 8.49 30.51
N ASN A 265 -17.71 8.88 29.72
CA ASN A 265 -19.11 8.57 29.99
C ASN A 265 -19.75 7.57 29.01
N VAL A 266 -19.14 7.31 27.85
CA VAL A 266 -19.76 6.48 26.78
C VAL A 266 -20.12 5.08 27.27
N ARG A 267 -19.34 4.50 28.19
CA ARG A 267 -19.61 3.17 28.76
C ARG A 267 -20.91 3.15 29.56
N GLN A 268 -21.09 4.10 30.45
CA GLN A 268 -22.29 4.22 31.30
C GLN A 268 -23.54 4.39 30.42
N ILE A 269 -23.43 5.24 29.40
CA ILE A 269 -24.50 5.44 28.42
C ILE A 269 -24.81 4.14 27.67
N ALA A 270 -23.80 3.39 27.24
CA ALA A 270 -24.00 2.10 26.56
C ALA A 270 -24.69 1.04 27.45
N GLU A 271 -24.42 1.05 28.75
CA GLU A 271 -25.02 0.13 29.73
C GLU A 271 -26.50 0.43 30.01
N THR A 272 -27.00 1.61 29.63
CA THR A 272 -28.44 1.92 29.72
C THR A 272 -29.32 1.09 28.78
N GLY A 273 -28.73 0.43 27.77
CA GLY A 273 -29.44 -0.43 26.82
C GLY A 273 -29.80 0.22 25.48
N VAL A 274 -29.24 1.40 25.18
CA VAL A 274 -29.33 2.02 23.84
C VAL A 274 -28.64 1.17 22.77
N ASP A 275 -29.14 1.24 21.53
CA ASP A 275 -28.60 0.49 20.39
C ASP A 275 -27.44 1.24 19.72
N PHE A 276 -27.50 2.57 19.73
CA PHE A 276 -26.55 3.45 19.08
C PHE A 276 -26.12 4.59 19.98
N ILE A 277 -24.88 5.04 19.82
CA ILE A 277 -24.37 6.27 20.43
C ILE A 277 -23.66 7.08 19.36
N SER A 278 -24.16 8.28 19.05
CA SER A 278 -23.53 9.14 18.05
C SER A 278 -22.56 10.13 18.67
N VAL A 279 -21.34 10.17 18.12
CA VAL A 279 -20.22 10.92 18.67
C VAL A 279 -19.70 11.89 17.62
N GLY A 280 -20.04 13.17 17.77
CA GLY A 280 -19.59 14.21 16.85
C GLY A 280 -18.07 14.38 16.83
N ALA A 281 -17.43 14.26 18.01
CA ALA A 281 -16.00 14.48 18.19
C ALA A 281 -15.13 13.55 17.33
N LEU A 282 -15.66 12.41 16.88
CA LEU A 282 -14.96 11.49 15.98
C LEU A 282 -14.50 12.16 14.68
N THR A 283 -15.25 13.14 14.17
CA THR A 283 -14.96 13.74 12.86
C THR A 283 -14.50 15.20 12.94
N HIS A 284 -15.07 16.01 13.83
CA HIS A 284 -14.68 17.43 13.94
C HIS A 284 -13.52 17.70 14.90
N SER A 285 -13.15 16.76 15.78
CA SER A 285 -12.15 16.98 16.83
C SER A 285 -11.19 15.82 17.05
N ALA A 286 -11.12 14.85 16.13
CA ALA A 286 -10.14 13.78 16.24
C ALA A 286 -8.72 14.34 16.09
N PRO A 287 -7.80 14.05 17.04
CA PRO A 287 -6.40 14.38 16.87
C PRO A 287 -5.82 13.57 15.71
N ALA A 288 -4.97 14.20 14.89
CA ALA A 288 -4.26 13.52 13.82
C ALA A 288 -3.27 12.50 14.40
N LEU A 289 -3.13 11.35 13.75
CA LEU A 289 -2.14 10.33 14.13
C LEU A 289 -0.78 10.73 13.54
N ASP A 290 0.26 10.89 14.36
CA ASP A 290 1.55 11.36 13.89
C ASP A 290 2.24 10.34 12.96
N MET A 291 2.71 10.84 11.81
CA MET A 291 3.39 10.06 10.77
C MET A 291 4.46 10.89 10.08
N SER A 292 5.53 10.24 9.66
CA SER A 292 6.63 10.88 8.92
C SER A 292 6.94 10.12 7.64
N LEU A 293 7.38 10.83 6.60
CA LEU A 293 8.03 10.24 5.44
C LEU A 293 9.53 10.46 5.59
N LEU A 294 10.30 9.37 5.53
CA LEU A 294 11.76 9.44 5.55
C LEU A 294 12.29 8.96 4.20
N MET A 295 13.11 9.80 3.57
CA MET A 295 13.83 9.43 2.36
C MET A 295 14.94 8.43 2.72
N GLU A 296 15.02 7.34 1.98
CA GLU A 296 16.10 6.37 2.13
C GLU A 296 17.37 6.94 1.51
N GLU A 297 18.51 6.76 2.18
CA GLU A 297 19.85 6.93 1.58
C GLU A 297 20.12 5.76 0.61
N THR A 298 19.29 5.63 -0.41
CA THR A 298 19.58 4.78 -1.56
C THR A 298 20.07 5.68 -2.68
N ASP A 299 21.22 5.33 -3.27
CA ASP A 299 21.67 5.95 -4.52
C ASP A 299 20.50 5.86 -5.54
N PRO A 300 19.91 7.00 -5.93
CA PRO A 300 18.83 7.09 -6.90
C PRO A 300 19.07 6.32 -8.18
N SER A 301 20.35 6.23 -8.59
CA SER A 301 20.80 5.54 -9.78
C SER A 301 20.84 4.02 -9.64
N ASP A 302 20.41 3.49 -8.50
CA ASP A 302 20.50 2.08 -8.17
C ASP A 302 19.16 1.38 -8.07
N VAL A 303 18.16 1.78 -8.86
CA VAL A 303 16.88 1.07 -8.99
C VAL A 303 16.87 0.30 -10.31
N MET A 304 16.46 -0.96 -10.30
CA MET A 304 16.43 -1.83 -11.47
C MET A 304 15.29 -1.45 -12.43
N VAL A 305 15.45 -0.33 -13.13
CA VAL A 305 14.57 0.16 -14.20
C VAL A 305 15.31 0.19 -15.55
N GLU A 306 14.56 0.02 -16.64
CA GLU A 306 15.10 -0.11 -17.99
C GLU A 306 15.97 1.10 -18.36
N GLU A 307 15.50 2.31 -18.09
CA GLU A 307 16.21 3.56 -18.39
C GLU A 307 17.59 3.63 -17.73
N GLN A 308 17.69 3.29 -16.44
CA GLN A 308 18.96 3.31 -15.69
C GLN A 308 19.92 2.22 -16.15
N ILE A 309 19.41 1.03 -16.47
CA ILE A 309 20.24 -0.05 -16.99
C ILE A 309 20.81 0.33 -18.35
N LEU A 310 19.99 0.90 -19.25
CA LEU A 310 20.40 1.21 -20.61
C LEU A 310 21.31 2.44 -20.72
N SER A 311 21.18 3.44 -19.84
CA SER A 311 21.90 4.72 -19.94
C SER A 311 23.43 4.59 -19.92
N GLY A 312 23.97 3.57 -19.23
CA GLY A 312 25.41 3.31 -19.11
C GLY A 312 25.92 2.08 -19.86
N LEU A 313 25.02 1.30 -20.47
CA LEU A 313 25.35 -0.01 -21.02
C LEU A 313 25.98 0.10 -22.42
N LYS A 314 27.21 -0.41 -22.58
CA LYS A 314 27.96 -0.33 -23.86
C LYS A 314 27.92 -1.61 -24.69
N THR A 315 27.08 -2.57 -24.32
CA THR A 315 26.94 -3.85 -25.04
C THR A 315 26.32 -3.67 -26.42
N ARG A 316 26.70 -4.53 -27.36
CA ARG A 316 26.22 -4.55 -28.75
C ARG A 316 25.15 -5.60 -29.02
N ALA A 317 25.02 -6.60 -28.16
CA ALA A 317 24.05 -7.68 -28.30
C ALA A 317 23.19 -7.82 -27.05
N PHE A 318 23.73 -7.56 -25.86
CA PHE A 318 22.96 -7.64 -24.62
C PHE A 318 22.22 -6.33 -24.32
N GLY A 319 21.09 -6.43 -23.63
CA GLY A 319 20.28 -5.28 -23.26
C GLY A 319 19.48 -4.68 -24.42
N ARG A 320 19.21 -5.43 -25.50
CA ARG A 320 18.35 -4.95 -26.61
C ARG A 320 16.90 -4.80 -26.19
N LYS A 321 16.47 -5.63 -25.25
CA LYS A 321 15.18 -5.54 -24.57
C LYS A 321 15.39 -5.85 -23.10
N VAL A 322 14.87 -5.01 -22.23
CA VAL A 322 15.01 -5.17 -20.78
C VAL A 322 13.62 -5.25 -20.15
N TYR A 323 13.37 -6.32 -19.38
CA TYR A 323 12.15 -6.45 -18.59
C TYR A 323 12.50 -6.29 -17.12
N CYS A 324 12.02 -5.21 -16.52
CA CYS A 324 12.23 -4.89 -15.11
C CYS A 324 10.98 -5.17 -14.28
N TYR A 325 11.14 -5.88 -13.18
CA TYR A 325 10.06 -6.20 -12.24
C TYR A 325 10.40 -5.74 -10.82
N GLY A 326 9.46 -5.08 -10.13
CA GLY A 326 9.61 -4.80 -8.69
C GLY A 326 9.61 -6.10 -7.87
N GLN A 327 8.61 -6.95 -8.09
CA GLN A 327 8.57 -8.28 -7.49
C GLN A 327 8.05 -9.30 -8.51
N ILE A 328 8.71 -10.45 -8.60
CA ILE A 328 8.31 -11.55 -9.49
C ILE A 328 8.50 -12.91 -8.79
N ARG A 329 7.96 -13.99 -9.36
CA ARG A 329 8.25 -15.35 -8.87
C ARG A 329 9.70 -15.73 -9.12
N SER A 330 10.10 -15.75 -10.39
CA SER A 330 11.48 -16.01 -10.81
C SER A 330 11.80 -15.29 -12.13
N THR A 331 12.95 -14.63 -12.21
CA THR A 331 13.48 -14.06 -13.47
C THR A 331 13.76 -15.15 -14.50
N GLN A 332 14.22 -16.32 -14.03
CA GLN A 332 14.53 -17.48 -14.86
C GLN A 332 13.29 -18.02 -15.58
N GLU A 333 12.17 -18.17 -14.88
CA GLU A 333 10.89 -18.65 -15.47
C GLU A 333 10.37 -17.68 -16.55
N VAL A 334 10.44 -16.38 -16.27
CA VAL A 334 10.04 -15.34 -17.23
C VAL A 334 10.92 -15.40 -18.47
N ALA A 335 12.24 -15.51 -18.31
CA ALA A 335 13.18 -15.60 -19.43
C ALA A 335 12.96 -16.87 -20.28
N ILE A 336 12.69 -18.03 -19.66
CA ILE A 336 12.34 -19.27 -20.38
C ILE A 336 11.07 -19.07 -21.23
N ARG A 337 10.02 -18.46 -20.65
CA ARG A 337 8.77 -18.19 -21.35
C ARG A 337 8.99 -17.25 -22.54
N LEU A 338 9.74 -16.17 -22.34
CA LEU A 338 10.08 -15.21 -23.38
C LEU A 338 10.88 -15.86 -24.52
N ALA A 339 11.88 -16.68 -24.19
CA ALA A 339 12.68 -17.40 -25.19
C ALA A 339 11.85 -18.38 -26.01
N SER A 340 10.91 -19.08 -25.37
CA SER A 340 9.97 -20.00 -26.01
C SER A 340 9.00 -19.27 -26.95
N ALA A 341 8.63 -18.03 -26.62
CA ALA A 341 7.82 -17.15 -27.46
C ALA A 341 8.60 -16.51 -28.64
N GLY A 342 9.87 -16.89 -28.85
CA GLY A 342 10.68 -16.40 -29.96
C GLY A 342 11.40 -15.08 -29.70
N THR A 343 11.48 -14.63 -28.44
CA THR A 343 12.21 -13.41 -28.09
C THR A 343 13.70 -13.51 -28.50
N GLU A 344 14.26 -12.37 -28.91
CA GLU A 344 15.62 -12.26 -29.43
C GLU A 344 16.72 -12.50 -28.38
N GLU A 345 17.89 -12.90 -28.88
CA GLU A 345 19.11 -13.03 -28.08
C GLU A 345 19.50 -11.68 -27.46
N GLY A 346 20.01 -11.73 -26.23
CA GLY A 346 20.45 -10.56 -25.49
C GLY A 346 19.34 -9.83 -24.72
N THR A 347 18.11 -10.35 -24.77
CA THR A 347 17.04 -9.89 -23.89
C THR A 347 17.37 -10.19 -22.44
N LEU A 348 17.26 -9.17 -21.59
CA LEU A 348 17.54 -9.19 -20.17
C LEU A 348 16.24 -9.15 -19.36
N VAL A 349 16.14 -10.00 -18.35
CA VAL A 349 15.08 -9.95 -17.35
C VAL A 349 15.72 -9.68 -15.99
N VAL A 350 15.28 -8.64 -15.29
CA VAL A 350 15.77 -8.28 -13.95
C VAL A 350 14.60 -8.08 -12.99
N ALA A 351 14.88 -8.29 -11.70
CA ALA A 351 13.91 -8.01 -10.65
C ALA A 351 14.56 -7.34 -9.44
N GLU A 352 13.79 -6.50 -8.73
CA GLU A 352 14.17 -6.02 -7.40
C GLU A 352 14.02 -7.12 -6.34
N LYS A 353 13.04 -8.02 -6.50
CA LYS A 353 12.82 -9.18 -5.62
C LYS A 353 12.22 -10.38 -6.36
N GLN A 354 12.68 -11.58 -5.99
CA GLN A 354 12.05 -12.84 -6.35
C GLN A 354 11.38 -13.47 -5.13
N THR A 355 10.16 -14.00 -5.29
CA THR A 355 9.52 -14.78 -4.21
C THR A 355 9.94 -16.24 -4.22
N HIS A 356 10.38 -16.74 -5.37
CA HIS A 356 10.78 -18.13 -5.59
C HIS A 356 12.00 -18.17 -6.54
N GLY A 357 13.08 -17.47 -6.18
CA GLY A 357 14.31 -17.45 -6.98
C GLY A 357 14.86 -18.86 -7.19
N ARG A 358 15.34 -19.20 -8.40
CA ARG A 358 15.81 -20.55 -8.72
C ARG A 358 17.33 -20.68 -8.51
N GLY A 359 17.72 -21.78 -7.89
CA GLY A 359 19.08 -22.28 -7.79
C GLY A 359 19.24 -23.66 -8.44
N ARG A 360 20.48 -24.16 -8.48
CA ARG A 360 20.77 -25.51 -9.00
C ARG A 360 20.19 -26.60 -8.10
N LEU A 361 19.91 -27.76 -8.69
CA LEU A 361 19.43 -28.96 -7.98
C LEU A 361 18.16 -28.69 -7.15
N GLY A 362 17.27 -27.83 -7.67
CA GLY A 362 15.99 -27.51 -7.03
C GLY A 362 16.08 -26.58 -5.82
N ARG A 363 17.26 -26.05 -5.48
CA ARG A 363 17.41 -25.08 -4.39
C ARG A 363 16.80 -23.73 -4.75
N THR A 364 16.43 -22.95 -3.74
CA THR A 364 15.93 -21.58 -3.89
C THR A 364 17.07 -20.58 -3.71
N TRP A 365 17.03 -19.48 -4.46
CA TRP A 365 17.87 -18.30 -4.23
C TRP A 365 17.08 -17.28 -3.40
N GLU A 366 17.59 -16.90 -2.23
CA GLU A 366 17.01 -15.82 -1.43
C GLU A 366 17.35 -14.46 -2.03
N SER A 367 16.33 -13.62 -2.21
CA SER A 367 16.48 -12.30 -2.82
C SER A 367 15.87 -11.23 -1.94
N SER A 368 16.72 -10.45 -1.29
CA SER A 368 16.36 -9.25 -0.54
C SER A 368 16.10 -8.09 -1.52
N GLU A 369 14.94 -7.45 -1.35
CA GLU A 369 14.46 -6.36 -2.21
C GLU A 369 15.44 -5.19 -2.19
N GLY A 370 15.84 -4.61 -3.33
CA GLY A 370 16.68 -3.41 -3.34
C GLY A 370 18.17 -3.64 -3.00
N HIS A 371 18.57 -4.87 -2.65
CA HIS A 371 19.93 -5.12 -2.15
C HIS A 371 20.78 -5.98 -3.08
N GLY A 372 20.20 -6.84 -3.91
CA GLY A 372 20.93 -7.75 -4.81
C GLY A 372 20.68 -7.49 -6.29
N ILE A 373 21.44 -8.21 -7.13
CA ILE A 373 21.20 -8.29 -8.57
C ILE A 373 20.60 -9.66 -8.86
N TYR A 374 19.41 -9.69 -9.43
CA TYR A 374 18.72 -10.92 -9.85
C TYR A 374 18.37 -10.80 -11.33
N ALA A 375 19.11 -11.52 -12.18
CA ALA A 375 19.05 -11.32 -13.61
C ALA A 375 19.04 -12.65 -14.38
N SER A 376 18.38 -12.66 -15.53
CA SER A 376 18.38 -13.77 -16.49
C SER A 376 18.51 -13.23 -17.91
N LEU A 377 19.51 -13.72 -18.64
CA LEU A 377 19.85 -13.31 -20.00
C LEU A 377 19.52 -14.43 -21.00
N ILE A 378 18.82 -14.10 -22.07
CA ILE A 378 18.47 -15.04 -23.14
C ILE A 378 19.62 -15.12 -24.16
N LEU A 379 20.20 -16.30 -24.34
CA LEU A 379 21.31 -16.56 -25.28
C LEU A 379 20.89 -17.58 -26.34
N ARG A 380 21.45 -17.48 -27.55
CA ARG A 380 21.22 -18.43 -28.66
C ARG A 380 22.55 -18.90 -29.29
N PRO A 381 23.40 -19.60 -28.53
CA PRO A 381 24.74 -19.99 -28.98
C PRO A 381 24.71 -21.12 -30.02
N ARG A 382 25.67 -21.12 -30.95
CA ARG A 382 25.84 -22.18 -31.95
C ARG A 382 26.73 -23.32 -31.45
N ILE A 383 26.40 -23.87 -30.28
CA ILE A 383 27.18 -24.94 -29.62
C ILE A 383 26.38 -26.23 -29.46
N SER A 384 27.08 -27.33 -29.18
CA SER A 384 26.44 -28.57 -28.76
C SER A 384 25.92 -28.47 -27.31
N PRO A 385 24.87 -29.20 -26.92
CA PRO A 385 24.38 -29.21 -25.53
C PRO A 385 25.47 -29.60 -24.51
N SER A 386 26.39 -30.49 -24.88
CA SER A 386 27.55 -30.89 -24.08
C SER A 386 28.54 -29.76 -23.78
N GLU A 387 28.47 -28.64 -24.50
CA GLU A 387 29.34 -27.47 -24.30
C GLU A 387 28.68 -26.35 -23.50
N ALA A 388 27.41 -26.47 -23.12
CA ALA A 388 26.68 -25.43 -22.38
C ALA A 388 27.34 -25.05 -21.04
N TRP A 389 28.08 -25.97 -20.43
CA TRP A 389 28.86 -25.70 -19.21
C TRP A 389 29.93 -24.62 -19.44
N ARG A 390 30.47 -24.48 -20.66
CA ARG A 390 31.46 -23.45 -21.02
C ARG A 390 30.87 -22.05 -20.90
N ILE A 391 29.59 -21.87 -21.23
CA ILE A 391 28.89 -20.59 -21.04
C ILE A 391 28.68 -20.30 -19.55
N THR A 392 28.35 -21.32 -18.77
CA THR A 392 28.22 -21.18 -17.30
C THR A 392 29.53 -20.73 -16.67
N ALA A 393 30.64 -21.40 -17.02
CA ALA A 393 31.98 -21.05 -16.55
C ALA A 393 32.42 -19.66 -17.02
N CYS A 394 32.20 -19.35 -18.31
CA CYS A 394 32.50 -18.05 -18.90
C CYS A 394 31.77 -16.91 -18.15
N ALA A 395 30.48 -17.09 -17.86
CA ALA A 395 29.70 -16.14 -17.09
C ALA A 395 30.23 -15.99 -15.65
N ALA A 396 30.50 -17.09 -14.96
CA ALA A 396 31.01 -17.05 -13.58
C ALA A 396 32.37 -16.33 -13.50
N LEU A 397 33.30 -16.60 -14.42
CA LEU A 397 34.58 -15.91 -14.50
C LEU A 397 34.42 -14.41 -14.86
N SER A 398 33.50 -14.09 -15.76
CA SER A 398 33.20 -12.71 -16.13
C SER A 398 32.63 -11.90 -14.96
N ILE A 399 31.72 -12.49 -14.19
CA ILE A 399 31.16 -11.88 -12.97
C ILE A 399 32.25 -11.72 -11.91
N ALA A 400 33.08 -12.74 -11.68
CA ALA A 400 34.19 -12.66 -10.73
C ALA A 400 35.17 -11.53 -11.09
N LYS A 401 35.47 -11.35 -12.39
CA LYS A 401 36.31 -10.26 -12.89
C LYS A 401 35.66 -8.90 -12.66
N ALA A 402 34.39 -8.74 -13.00
CA ALA A 402 33.66 -7.48 -12.81
C ALA A 402 33.61 -7.09 -11.32
N ILE A 403 33.30 -8.04 -10.43
CA ILE A 403 33.33 -7.79 -8.98
C ILE A 403 34.73 -7.37 -8.53
N ARG A 404 35.78 -8.11 -8.92
CA ARG A 404 37.16 -7.77 -8.54
C ARG A 404 37.57 -6.38 -9.01
N GLN A 405 37.18 -5.99 -10.23
CA GLN A 405 37.48 -4.65 -10.76
C GLN A 405 36.70 -3.55 -10.06
N GLY A 406 35.42 -3.80 -9.71
CA GLY A 406 34.57 -2.82 -9.06
C GLY A 406 34.80 -2.67 -7.55
N THR A 407 35.30 -3.70 -6.87
CA THR A 407 35.41 -3.70 -5.39
C THR A 407 36.80 -3.97 -4.85
N GLY A 408 37.73 -4.49 -5.67
CA GLY A 408 39.03 -4.96 -5.22
C GLY A 408 39.02 -6.30 -4.47
N LEU A 409 37.86 -6.93 -4.27
CA LEU A 409 37.75 -8.19 -3.53
C LEU A 409 38.33 -9.38 -4.30
N GLU A 410 38.99 -10.29 -3.57
CA GLU A 410 39.42 -11.58 -4.11
C GLU A 410 38.22 -12.54 -4.20
N VAL A 411 37.65 -12.66 -5.39
CA VAL A 411 36.57 -13.60 -5.68
C VAL A 411 37.14 -14.93 -6.19
N ARG A 412 36.74 -16.03 -5.55
CA ARG A 412 37.11 -17.40 -5.94
C ARG A 412 35.93 -18.13 -6.57
N LEU A 413 36.18 -18.86 -7.65
CA LEU A 413 35.18 -19.71 -8.31
C LEU A 413 35.17 -21.11 -7.67
N LYS A 414 34.07 -21.45 -6.99
CA LYS A 414 33.71 -22.84 -6.70
C LYS A 414 33.05 -23.42 -7.94
N TRP A 415 33.81 -24.24 -8.66
CA TRP A 415 33.42 -24.73 -9.96
C TRP A 415 32.09 -25.50 -9.94
N PRO A 416 31.24 -25.33 -10.98
CA PRO A 416 31.43 -24.44 -12.14
C PRO A 416 30.73 -23.07 -12.03
N ASN A 417 30.02 -22.77 -10.93
CA ASN A 417 28.96 -21.76 -10.98
C ASN A 417 28.77 -20.89 -9.71
N ASP A 418 29.48 -21.19 -8.62
CA ASP A 418 29.33 -20.45 -7.37
C ASP A 418 30.56 -19.58 -7.13
N LEU A 419 30.37 -18.30 -6.84
CA LEU A 419 31.44 -17.38 -6.50
C LEU A 419 31.47 -17.15 -4.99
N LEU A 420 32.67 -17.24 -4.42
CA LEU A 420 32.92 -17.14 -2.99
C LEU A 420 33.87 -15.98 -2.67
N ILE A 421 33.64 -15.34 -1.52
CA ILE A 421 34.56 -14.42 -0.85
C ILE A 421 34.78 -14.97 0.55
N ASN A 422 36.03 -15.12 0.99
CA ASN A 422 36.34 -15.67 2.32
C ASN A 422 35.58 -16.97 2.65
N THR A 423 35.45 -17.86 1.65
CA THR A 423 34.71 -19.14 1.67
C THR A 423 33.17 -19.06 1.67
N ARG A 424 32.59 -17.87 1.84
CA ARG A 424 31.14 -17.65 1.82
C ARG A 424 30.64 -17.26 0.43
N LYS A 425 29.42 -17.66 0.09
CA LYS A 425 28.84 -17.47 -1.24
C LYS A 425 28.33 -16.05 -1.43
N VAL A 426 28.81 -15.40 -2.50
CA VAL A 426 28.36 -14.05 -2.91
C VAL A 426 27.51 -14.09 -4.19
N CYS A 427 27.75 -15.05 -5.08
CA CYS A 427 27.02 -15.16 -6.34
C CYS A 427 26.79 -16.61 -6.74
N GLY A 428 25.66 -16.87 -7.39
CA GLY A 428 25.34 -18.14 -8.02
C GLY A 428 24.91 -17.95 -9.46
N VAL A 429 25.46 -18.76 -10.37
CA VAL A 429 25.09 -18.82 -11.78
C VAL A 429 24.26 -20.07 -12.06
N LEU A 430 23.22 -19.93 -12.87
CA LEU A 430 22.30 -20.98 -13.29
C LEU A 430 22.14 -20.94 -14.81
N THR A 431 22.13 -22.11 -15.46
CA THR A 431 21.84 -22.23 -16.88
C THR A 431 20.72 -23.24 -17.12
N ASP A 432 19.70 -22.84 -17.88
CA ASP A 432 18.67 -23.74 -18.42
C ASP A 432 18.85 -23.80 -19.94
N VAL A 433 18.88 -25.01 -20.51
CA VAL A 433 19.15 -25.24 -21.93
C VAL A 433 17.93 -25.86 -22.59
N THR A 434 17.50 -25.28 -23.71
CA THR A 434 16.50 -25.87 -24.61
C THR A 434 17.20 -26.31 -25.89
N THR A 435 16.96 -27.55 -26.30
CA THR A 435 17.65 -28.18 -27.44
C THR A 435 16.68 -28.43 -28.59
N GLU A 436 17.19 -28.41 -29.82
CA GLU A 436 16.47 -28.75 -31.05
C GLU A 436 17.47 -29.39 -32.02
N SER A 437 17.16 -30.58 -32.53
CA SER A 437 17.99 -31.31 -33.51
C SER A 437 19.48 -31.39 -33.14
N ASN A 438 19.76 -31.76 -31.88
CA ASN A 438 21.10 -31.90 -31.30
C ASN A 438 21.94 -30.59 -31.22
N ARG A 439 21.28 -29.43 -31.29
CA ARG A 439 21.89 -28.10 -31.06
C ARG A 439 21.14 -27.36 -29.96
N VAL A 440 21.79 -26.38 -29.34
CA VAL A 440 21.14 -25.48 -28.40
C VAL A 440 20.24 -24.49 -29.17
N LYS A 441 18.93 -24.54 -28.93
CA LYS A 441 17.95 -23.59 -29.49
C LYS A 441 17.96 -22.27 -28.72
N SER A 442 18.01 -22.37 -27.40
CA SER A 442 18.14 -21.24 -26.48
C SER A 442 18.77 -21.71 -25.17
N LEU A 443 19.51 -20.80 -24.54
CA LEU A 443 20.09 -20.98 -23.21
C LEU A 443 19.73 -19.77 -22.37
N ILE A 444 19.19 -20.00 -21.17
CA ILE A 444 18.87 -18.94 -20.21
C ILE A 444 19.97 -18.89 -19.17
N LEU A 445 20.77 -17.82 -19.19
CA LEU A 445 21.84 -17.57 -18.24
C LEU A 445 21.32 -16.71 -17.09
N GLY A 446 21.01 -17.35 -15.97
CA GLY A 446 20.61 -16.69 -14.73
C GLY A 446 21.79 -16.45 -13.80
N PHE A 447 21.78 -15.33 -13.09
CA PHE A 447 22.70 -15.09 -11.97
C PHE A 447 22.05 -14.27 -10.86
N GLY A 448 22.36 -14.65 -9.63
CA GLY A 448 22.02 -13.92 -8.41
C GLY A 448 23.30 -13.46 -7.72
N ILE A 449 23.36 -12.19 -7.33
CA ILE A 449 24.52 -11.58 -6.65
C ILE A 449 24.05 -10.84 -5.41
N ASN A 450 24.70 -11.12 -4.28
CA ASN A 450 24.53 -10.38 -3.05
C ASN A 450 25.45 -9.15 -3.06
N VAL A 451 24.86 -7.95 -3.22
CA VAL A 451 25.60 -6.69 -3.35
C VAL A 451 25.57 -5.95 -2.02
N ASN A 452 24.41 -5.42 -1.62
CA ASN A 452 24.25 -4.50 -0.50
C ASN A 452 23.57 -5.10 0.74
N GLN A 453 23.27 -6.40 0.73
CA GLN A 453 22.62 -7.09 1.86
C GLN A 453 23.41 -6.92 3.15
N THR A 454 22.73 -6.63 4.26
CA THR A 454 23.28 -6.74 5.61
C THR A 454 23.13 -8.17 6.13
N ARG A 455 23.61 -8.44 7.36
CA ARG A 455 23.50 -9.77 7.96
C ARG A 455 22.05 -10.15 8.27
N GLU A 456 21.22 -9.15 8.57
CA GLU A 456 19.80 -9.29 8.90
C GLU A 456 18.96 -9.64 7.68
N ASP A 457 19.43 -9.29 6.48
CA ASP A 457 18.76 -9.61 5.21
C ASP A 457 18.85 -11.10 4.83
N PHE A 458 19.71 -11.87 5.49
CA PHE A 458 19.84 -13.32 5.30
C PHE A 458 19.04 -14.08 6.36
N SER A 459 18.37 -15.16 5.92
CA SER A 459 17.80 -16.16 6.83
C SER A 459 18.87 -16.76 7.75
N GLU A 460 18.45 -17.25 8.92
CA GLU A 460 19.39 -17.75 9.94
C GLU A 460 20.34 -18.83 9.37
N ASP A 461 19.80 -19.73 8.54
CA ASP A 461 20.55 -20.81 7.90
C ASP A 461 21.61 -20.33 6.89
N LEU A 462 21.41 -19.15 6.29
CA LEU A 462 22.33 -18.59 5.28
C LEU A 462 23.40 -17.67 5.86
N ARG A 463 23.24 -17.15 7.09
CA ARG A 463 24.15 -16.16 7.67
C ARG A 463 25.60 -16.63 7.79
N GLU A 464 25.83 -17.94 7.91
CA GLU A 464 27.17 -18.52 8.00
C GLU A 464 27.77 -18.84 6.62
N THR A 465 26.93 -19.10 5.62
CA THR A 465 27.36 -19.64 4.32
C THR A 465 27.26 -18.64 3.18
N ALA A 466 26.49 -17.57 3.34
CA ALA A 466 26.34 -16.48 2.39
C ALA A 466 27.07 -15.21 2.88
N THR A 467 27.47 -14.37 1.92
CA THR A 467 27.99 -13.03 2.18
C THR A 467 27.49 -12.06 1.11
N SER A 468 27.79 -10.77 1.26
CA SER A 468 27.53 -9.72 0.28
C SER A 468 28.77 -8.84 0.12
N LEU A 469 28.81 -8.04 -0.95
CA LEU A 469 29.90 -7.07 -1.14
C LEU A 469 29.94 -6.06 0.02
N TYR A 470 28.78 -5.64 0.52
CA TYR A 470 28.67 -4.76 1.68
C TYR A 470 29.21 -5.39 2.97
N ILE A 471 28.87 -6.65 3.27
CA ILE A 471 29.38 -7.34 4.48
C ILE A 471 30.91 -7.44 4.48
N GLU A 472 31.52 -7.67 3.31
CA GLU A 472 32.96 -7.86 3.20
C GLU A 472 33.75 -6.54 3.20
N THR A 473 33.11 -5.41 2.89
CA THR A 473 33.81 -4.13 2.64
C THR A 473 33.34 -2.97 3.49
N GLY A 474 32.14 -3.05 4.06
CA GLY A 474 31.44 -1.94 4.72
C GLY A 474 30.89 -0.87 3.75
N ASN A 475 31.09 -1.01 2.44
CA ASN A 475 30.71 -0.03 1.44
C ASN A 475 29.49 -0.48 0.63
N ARG A 476 28.60 0.45 0.30
CA ARG A 476 27.50 0.20 -0.65
C ARG A 476 28.00 0.36 -2.08
N TYR A 477 27.50 -0.48 -2.97
CA TYR A 477 27.85 -0.49 -4.40
C TYR A 477 26.61 -0.27 -5.26
N SER A 478 26.77 0.47 -6.36
CA SER A 478 25.74 0.56 -7.40
C SER A 478 25.58 -0.80 -8.10
N ARG A 479 24.45 -1.46 -7.87
CA ARG A 479 23.99 -2.65 -8.58
C ARG A 479 23.81 -2.38 -10.06
N ILE A 480 23.37 -1.19 -10.46
CA ILE A 480 23.23 -0.81 -11.89
C ILE A 480 24.59 -0.79 -12.58
N ARG A 481 25.58 -0.06 -12.05
CA ARG A 481 26.93 -0.03 -12.64
C ARG A 481 27.56 -1.42 -12.67
N LEU A 482 27.43 -2.17 -11.57
CA LEU A 482 27.96 -3.52 -11.50
C LEU A 482 27.29 -4.45 -12.53
N LEU A 483 25.97 -4.35 -12.73
CA LEU A 483 25.25 -5.11 -13.75
C LEU A 483 25.73 -4.74 -15.16
N GLN A 484 25.95 -3.46 -15.45
CA GLN A 484 26.49 -2.99 -16.73
C GLN A 484 27.88 -3.59 -17.00
N ASP A 485 28.80 -3.49 -16.04
CA ASP A 485 30.15 -4.05 -16.13
C ASP A 485 30.14 -5.57 -16.33
N ILE A 486 29.23 -6.27 -15.63
CA ILE A 486 29.03 -7.71 -15.78
C ILE A 486 28.58 -8.03 -17.21
N LEU A 487 27.55 -7.36 -17.73
CA LEU A 487 27.01 -7.63 -19.06
C LEU A 487 28.06 -7.34 -20.14
N GLU A 488 28.82 -6.26 -20.02
CA GLU A 488 29.92 -5.93 -20.94
C GLU A 488 31.02 -6.98 -20.92
N THR A 489 31.37 -7.49 -19.74
CA THR A 489 32.39 -8.53 -19.60
C THR A 489 31.90 -9.88 -20.14
N ILE A 490 30.66 -10.27 -19.85
CA ILE A 490 30.06 -11.51 -20.37
C ILE A 490 29.98 -11.42 -21.90
N GLU A 491 29.51 -10.31 -22.48
CA GLU A 491 29.36 -10.20 -23.94
C GLU A 491 30.70 -10.39 -24.65
N ARG A 492 31.75 -9.76 -24.14
CA ARG A 492 33.11 -9.87 -24.68
C ARG A 492 33.61 -11.31 -24.69
N ASN A 493 33.37 -12.04 -23.60
CA ASN A 493 33.84 -13.42 -23.44
C ASN A 493 32.92 -14.45 -24.09
N TYR A 494 31.65 -14.10 -24.33
CA TYR A 494 30.67 -14.93 -25.02
C TYR A 494 30.78 -14.83 -26.55
N ALA A 495 31.29 -13.73 -27.09
CA ALA A 495 31.39 -13.50 -28.53
C ALA A 495 32.01 -14.67 -29.35
N PRO A 496 33.09 -15.37 -28.88
CA PRO A 496 33.61 -16.54 -29.58
C PRO A 496 32.63 -17.74 -29.61
N LEU A 497 31.91 -17.96 -28.50
CA LEU A 497 30.94 -19.06 -28.35
C LEU A 497 29.66 -18.81 -29.16
N ARG A 498 29.32 -17.54 -29.41
CA ARG A 498 28.19 -17.14 -30.26
C ARG A 498 28.35 -17.63 -31.71
N ASN A 499 29.58 -17.57 -32.23
CA ASN A 499 29.89 -17.89 -33.62
C ASN A 499 30.37 -19.34 -33.85
N GLY A 500 30.52 -20.13 -32.79
CA GLY A 500 31.03 -21.51 -32.88
C GLY A 500 32.57 -21.60 -32.98
N THR A 501 33.30 -20.56 -32.60
CA THR A 501 34.76 -20.52 -32.64
C THR A 501 35.33 -21.15 -31.35
N PRO A 502 36.39 -21.98 -31.41
CA PRO A 502 37.04 -22.52 -30.22
C PRO A 502 37.62 -21.38 -29.35
N CYS A 503 37.03 -21.15 -28.17
CA CYS A 503 37.55 -20.19 -27.20
C CYS A 503 38.66 -20.83 -26.36
N SER A 504 39.88 -20.25 -26.37
CA SER A 504 40.93 -20.55 -25.39
C SER A 504 40.56 -19.86 -24.07
N VAL A 505 40.07 -20.63 -23.11
CA VAL A 505 39.89 -20.12 -21.74
C VAL A 505 41.28 -20.14 -21.10
N THR A 506 42.04 -19.05 -21.23
CA THR A 506 43.24 -18.85 -20.42
C THR A 506 42.83 -18.43 -19.02
N THR A 507 43.32 -19.20 -18.05
CA THR A 507 43.11 -19.14 -16.59
C THR A 507 43.46 -17.81 -15.96
#